data_AF-A0A9X0W7F7-F1
#
_entry.id   AF-A0A9X0W7F7-F1
#
_cell.length_a   1.000
_cell.length_b   1.000
_cell.length_c   1.000
_cell.angle_alpha   90.00
_cell.angle_beta   90.00
_cell.angle_gamma   90.00
#
_symmetry.space_group_name_H-M   'P 1'
#
loop_
_entity.id
_entity.type
_entity.pdbx_description
1 polymer ?
#
loop_
_entity_poly.entity_id
_entity_poly.type
_entity_poly.pdbx_seq_one_letter_code
_entity_poly.pdbx_strand_id
1 'polypeptide(L)' 'MDIDRITLNPAVMGGKPCLRGLRVTVGTVLGLMAEGISRERITETC' A
#
# COMPACT_ATOMS: atom_id res chain seq x y z
N MET A 1 -3.19 -16.38 5.56
CA MET A 1 -2.60 -15.05 5.25
C MET A 1 -3.24 -14.59 3.97
N ASP A 2 -4.00 -13.52 4.03
CA ASP A 2 -4.87 -13.08 2.95
C ASP A 2 -4.26 -11.86 2.24
N ILE A 3 -4.00 -11.99 0.93
CA ILE A 3 -3.38 -10.94 0.08
C ILE A 3 -4.46 -10.32 -0.83
N ASP A 4 -5.75 -10.56 -0.55
CA ASP A 4 -6.87 -10.07 -1.34
C ASP A 4 -7.03 -8.55 -1.33
N ARG A 5 -6.08 -7.76 -0.84
CA ARG A 5 -6.06 -6.30 -0.98
C ARG A 5 -4.89 -5.76 -1.79
N ILE A 6 -4.01 -6.62 -2.28
CA ILE A 6 -2.80 -6.23 -3.01
C ILE A 6 -2.90 -6.68 -4.47
N THR A 7 -2.44 -5.84 -5.38
CA THR A 7 -2.28 -6.15 -6.81
C THR A 7 -0.83 -6.05 -7.24
N LEU A 8 -0.46 -6.91 -8.18
CA LEU A 8 0.84 -6.92 -8.85
C LEU A 8 0.58 -6.68 -10.33
N ASN A 9 0.97 -5.51 -10.83
CA ASN A 9 0.84 -5.17 -12.25
C ASN A 9 2.14 -4.50 -12.72
N PRO A 10 2.92 -5.14 -13.61
CA PRO A 10 4.16 -4.57 -14.15
C PRO A 10 4.02 -3.18 -14.77
N ALA A 11 2.84 -2.85 -15.32
CA ALA A 11 2.57 -1.55 -15.93
C ALA A 11 2.21 -0.45 -14.90
N VAL A 12 2.01 -0.79 -13.62
CA VAL A 12 1.60 0.14 -12.57
C VAL A 12 2.71 0.27 -11.53
N MET A 13 3.09 1.51 -11.22
CA MET A 13 4.10 1.84 -10.19
C MET A 13 5.41 1.03 -10.31
N GLY A 14 5.81 0.70 -11.55
CA GLY A 14 7.01 -0.08 -11.83
C GLY A 14 6.95 -1.54 -11.38
N GLY A 15 5.74 -2.14 -11.32
CA GLY A 15 5.54 -3.52 -10.89
C GLY A 15 5.55 -3.74 -9.38
N LYS A 16 5.65 -2.66 -8.59
CA LYS A 16 5.64 -2.75 -7.13
C LYS A 16 4.26 -3.23 -6.63
N PRO A 17 4.20 -4.02 -5.55
CA PRO A 17 2.94 -4.38 -4.92
C PRO A 17 2.15 -3.14 -4.53
N CYS A 18 0.93 -3.02 -5.04
CA CYS A 18 0.05 -1.87 -4.80
C CYS A 18 -1.23 -2.30 -4.10
N LEU A 19 -1.84 -1.41 -3.33
CA LEU A 19 -3.19 -1.64 -2.81
C LEU A 19 -4.20 -1.64 -3.98
N ARG A 20 -5.11 -2.61 -4.00
CA ARG A 20 -6.09 -2.75 -5.09
C ARG A 20 -6.98 -1.51 -5.19
N GLY A 21 -7.17 -1.00 -6.41
CA GLY A 21 -7.99 0.18 -6.66
C GLY A 21 -7.28 1.51 -6.35
N LEU A 22 -6.06 1.45 -5.80
CA LEU A 22 -5.26 2.60 -5.42
C LEU A 22 -3.92 2.58 -6.16
N ARG A 23 -3.26 3.74 -6.21
CA ARG A 23 -1.86 3.87 -6.69
C ARG A 23 -0.88 4.03 -5.54
N VAL A 24 -1.18 3.38 -4.41
CA VAL A 24 -0.36 3.39 -3.20
C VAL A 24 0.40 2.06 -3.11
N THR A 25 1.72 2.14 -3.01
CA THR A 25 2.55 0.94 -2.89
C THR A 25 2.54 0.42 -1.45
N VAL A 26 2.69 -0.89 -1.26
CA VAL A 26 2.84 -1.48 0.08
C VAL A 26 4.06 -0.88 0.81
N GLY A 27 5.12 -0.56 0.07
CA GLY A 27 6.30 0.11 0.62
C GLY A 27 5.99 1.50 1.20
N THR A 28 5.09 2.27 0.58
CA THR A 28 4.62 3.56 1.10
C THR A 28 3.92 3.38 2.44
N VAL A 29 3.00 2.42 2.54
CA VAL A 29 2.27 2.11 3.78
C VAL A 29 3.24 1.69 4.89
N LEU A 30 4.22 0.83 4.57
CA LEU A 30 5.26 0.41 5.52
C LEU A 30 6.16 1.58 5.94
N GLY A 31 6.47 2.51 5.04
CA GLY A 31 7.20 3.74 5.38
C GLY A 31 6.45 4.61 6.37
N LEU A 32 5.14 4.85 6.13
CA LEU A 32 4.28 5.60 7.05
C LEU A 32 4.20 4.92 8.44
N MET A 33 4.11 3.59 8.47
CA MET A 33 4.17 2.84 9.74
C MET A 33 5.52 3.01 10.45
N ALA A 34 6.63 2.99 9.71
CA ALA A 34 7.96 3.19 10.26
C ALA A 34 8.17 4.61 10.82
N GLU A 35 7.50 5.61 10.24
CA GLU A 35 7.44 6.99 10.76
C GLU A 35 6.54 7.14 12.01
N GLY A 36 5.87 6.06 12.44
CA GLY A 36 5.01 6.06 13.62
C GLY A 36 3.58 6.54 13.35
N ILE A 37 3.16 6.61 12.08
CA ILE A 37 1.77 6.94 11.74
C ILE A 37 0.86 5.78 12.14
N SER A 38 -0.25 6.10 12.82
CA SER A 38 -1.23 5.10 13.24
C SER A 38 -1.94 4.44 12.05
N ARG A 39 -2.34 3.18 12.23
CA ARG A 39 -3.03 2.39 11.21
C ARG A 39 -4.33 3.05 10.74
N GLU A 40 -5.07 3.65 11.67
CA GLU A 40 -6.33 4.34 11.42
C GLU A 40 -6.08 5.49 10.44
N ARG A 41 -5.06 6.30 10.73
CA ARG A 41 -4.69 7.44 9.89
C ARG A 41 -4.20 7.03 8.50
N ILE A 42 -3.42 5.95 8.42
CA ILE A 42 -2.99 5.38 7.12
C ILE A 42 -4.21 4.95 6.30
N THR A 43 -5.19 4.31 6.93
CA THR A 43 -6.40 3.81 6.24
C THR A 43 -7.33 4.93 5.80
N GLU A 44 -7.40 6.04 6.55
CA GLU A 44 -8.16 7.24 6.15
C GLU A 44 -7.51 7.98 4.97
N THR A 45 -6.18 7.88 4.83
CA THR A 45 -5.42 8.64 3.83
C THR A 45 -5.22 7.87 2.51
N CYS A 46 -5.32 6.54 2.55
CA CYS A 46 -5.12 5.65 1.39
C CYS A 46 -6.44 5.30 0.71
#